data_AF-A0A8D8WHZ4-F1
#
_entry.id   AF-A0A8D8WHZ4-F1
#
_cell.length_a   1.000
_cell.length_b   1.000
_cell.length_c   1.000
_cell.angle_alpha   90.00
_cell.angle_beta   90.00
_cell.angle_gamma   90.00
#
_symmetry.space_group_name_H-M   'P 1'
#
loop_
_entity.id
_entity.type
_entity.pdbx_description
1 polymer ?
#
loop_
_entity_poly.entity_id
_entity_poly.type
_entity_poly.pdbx_seq_one_letter_code
_entity_poly.pdbx_strand_id
1 'polypeptide(L)'
;MLDEMSAEYPELGHVFVHERDLYLTWSIQYISNLVTVNNTVVVNEVEIDPEIPRNPVRIVAVVGIGHVPGITQLWGSVTREDIEPILVIPPPSKTGQVIKWAFKISLLSLTVWGIVRVTPKIGRGVLHAVKVLPKIVSK
;
A
#
# COMPACT_ATOMS: atom_id res chain seq x y z
N MET A 1 -14.86 11.78 19.53
CA MET A 1 -13.39 11.60 19.40
C MET A 1 -12.96 11.36 17.95
N LEU A 2 -13.20 10.21 17.32
CA LEU A 2 -12.80 10.02 15.91
C LEU A 2 -13.61 10.92 14.96
N ASP A 3 -14.91 11.10 15.17
CA ASP A 3 -15.73 12.01 14.35
C ASP A 3 -15.27 13.47 14.44
N GLU A 4 -14.82 13.91 15.61
CA GLU A 4 -14.25 15.25 15.81
C GLU A 4 -12.91 15.39 15.09
N MET A 5 -12.07 14.34 15.11
CA MET A 5 -10.81 14.33 14.36
C MET A 5 -11.02 14.23 12.85
N SER A 6 -12.06 13.53 12.40
CA SER A 6 -12.48 13.46 10.99
C SER A 6 -13.00 14.82 10.50
N ALA A 7 -13.59 15.63 11.38
CA ALA A 7 -14.00 16.99 11.04
C ALA A 7 -12.80 17.91 10.81
N GLU A 8 -11.70 17.74 11.56
CA GLU A 8 -10.47 18.51 11.39
C GLU A 8 -9.58 17.98 10.26
N TYR A 9 -9.56 16.65 10.06
CA TYR A 9 -8.76 15.96 9.06
C TYR A 9 -9.60 14.92 8.30
N PRO A 10 -10.35 15.33 7.26
CA PRO A 10 -11.30 14.47 6.56
C PRO A 10 -10.65 13.22 5.94
N GLU A 11 -9.42 13.34 5.46
CA GLU A 11 -8.66 12.21 4.90
C GLU A 11 -8.36 11.12 5.94
N LEU A 12 -8.13 11.50 7.21
CA LEU A 12 -7.93 10.52 8.28
C LEU A 12 -9.24 9.80 8.61
N GLY A 13 -10.37 10.51 8.57
CA GLY A 13 -11.69 9.90 8.72
C GLY A 13 -12.00 8.91 7.60
N HIS A 14 -11.69 9.29 6.35
CA HIS A 14 -11.84 8.41 5.19
C HIS A 14 -11.06 7.10 5.36
N VAL A 15 -9.76 7.18 5.65
CA VAL A 15 -8.92 5.98 5.75
C VAL A 15 -9.20 5.17 7.01
N PHE A 16 -9.33 5.81 8.18
CA PHE A 16 -9.43 5.07 9.45
C PHE A 16 -10.83 4.58 9.78
N VAL A 17 -11.87 5.22 9.24
CA VAL A 17 -13.27 4.85 9.49
C VAL A 17 -13.88 4.26 8.23
N HIS A 18 -13.96 5.02 7.14
CA HIS A 18 -14.71 4.60 5.95
C HIS A 18 -14.08 3.38 5.26
N GLU A 19 -12.80 3.42 4.89
CA GLU A 19 -12.12 2.28 4.25
C GLU A 19 -12.08 1.06 5.17
N ARG A 20 -11.94 1.27 6.48
CA ARG A 20 -12.00 0.20 7.48
C ARG A 20 -13.39 -0.45 7.53
N ASP A 21 -14.46 0.34 7.59
CA ASP A 21 -15.83 -0.16 7.58
C ASP A 21 -16.13 -0.92 6.30
N LEU A 22 -15.66 -0.41 5.15
CA LEU A 22 -15.78 -1.04 3.85
C LEU A 22 -15.09 -2.42 3.85
N TYR A 23 -13.85 -2.49 4.34
CA TYR A 23 -13.13 -3.76 4.46
C TYR A 23 -13.79 -4.75 5.43
N LEU A 24 -14.24 -4.27 6.60
CA LEU A 24 -14.91 -5.11 7.60
C LEU A 24 -16.22 -5.68 7.05
N THR A 25 -17.03 -4.85 6.41
CA THR A 25 -18.31 -5.26 5.82
C THR A 25 -18.09 -6.32 4.75
N TRP A 26 -17.18 -6.07 3.80
CA TRP A 26 -16.83 -7.05 2.77
C TRP A 26 -16.32 -8.35 3.36
N SER A 27 -15.46 -8.30 4.38
CA SER A 27 -14.91 -9.49 5.01
C SER A 27 -16.01 -10.37 5.62
N ILE A 28 -16.97 -9.75 6.32
CA ILE A 28 -18.11 -10.47 6.93
C ILE A 28 -19.04 -11.02 5.82
N GLN A 29 -19.32 -10.24 4.78
CA GLN A 29 -20.12 -10.70 3.64
C GLN A 29 -19.43 -11.88 2.93
N TYR A 30 -18.13 -11.79 2.68
CA TYR A 30 -17.36 -12.84 2.03
C TYR A 30 -17.45 -14.15 2.81
N ILE A 31 -17.20 -14.12 4.13
CA ILE A 31 -17.31 -15.34 4.96
C ILE A 31 -18.76 -15.84 5.09
N SER A 32 -19.75 -14.96 5.02
CA SER A 32 -21.17 -15.35 5.07
C SER A 32 -21.65 -16.06 3.82
N ASN A 33 -20.97 -15.85 2.69
CA ASN A 33 -21.24 -16.54 1.43
C ASN A 33 -20.53 -17.90 1.32
N LEU A 34 -19.73 -18.30 2.32
CA LEU A 34 -19.10 -19.61 2.32
C LEU A 34 -20.11 -20.72 2.63
N VAL A 35 -19.80 -21.91 2.14
CA VAL A 35 -20.60 -23.12 2.36
C VAL A 35 -19.76 -24.23 2.94
N THR A 36 -20.39 -25.19 3.59
CA THR A 36 -19.75 -26.40 4.09
C THR A 36 -20.14 -27.60 3.24
N VAL A 37 -19.13 -28.35 2.82
CA VAL A 37 -19.23 -29.58 2.04
C VAL A 37 -18.39 -30.63 2.76
N ASN A 38 -18.98 -31.78 3.11
CA ASN A 38 -18.30 -32.85 3.86
C ASN A 38 -17.49 -32.32 5.07
N ASN A 39 -18.12 -31.46 5.88
CA ASN A 39 -17.53 -30.82 7.06
C ASN A 39 -16.29 -29.94 6.77
N THR A 40 -16.10 -29.54 5.52
CA THR A 40 -15.04 -28.64 5.06
C THR A 40 -15.65 -27.34 4.55
N VAL A 41 -15.11 -26.20 4.98
CA VAL A 41 -15.56 -24.89 4.50
C VAL A 41 -14.93 -24.63 3.12
N VAL A 42 -15.77 -24.30 2.16
CA VAL A 42 -15.38 -24.01 0.77
C VAL A 42 -16.04 -22.71 0.32
N VAL A 43 -15.42 -22.03 -0.65
CA VAL A 43 -16.06 -20.91 -1.33
C VAL A 43 -17.22 -21.43 -2.19
N ASN A 44 -18.31 -20.69 -2.25
CA ASN A 44 -19.53 -21.16 -2.92
C ASN A 44 -19.34 -21.30 -4.44
N GLU A 45 -18.35 -20.63 -5.01
CA GLU A 45 -18.02 -20.68 -6.43
C GLU A 45 -17.21 -21.93 -6.82
N VAL A 46 -16.75 -22.75 -5.86
CA VAL A 46 -16.05 -24.00 -6.19
C VAL A 46 -17.00 -24.95 -6.90
N GLU A 47 -16.59 -25.45 -8.06
CA GLU A 47 -17.29 -26.49 -8.79
C GLU A 47 -17.14 -27.82 -8.03
N ILE A 48 -18.27 -28.32 -7.54
CA ILE A 48 -18.38 -29.53 -6.73
C ILE A 48 -19.52 -30.33 -7.33
N ASP A 49 -19.39 -31.65 -7.30
CA ASP A 49 -20.45 -32.58 -7.71
C ASP A 49 -21.83 -32.13 -7.15
N PRO A 50 -22.84 -31.91 -8.01
CA PRO A 50 -24.17 -31.47 -7.61
C PRO A 50 -24.86 -32.39 -6.60
N GLU A 51 -24.47 -33.66 -6.54
CA GLU A 51 -25.02 -34.63 -5.59
C GLU A 51 -24.55 -34.38 -4.15
N ILE A 52 -23.45 -33.64 -3.97
CA ILE A 52 -22.91 -33.37 -2.63
C ILE A 52 -23.63 -32.16 -2.01
N PRO A 53 -24.30 -32.33 -0.86
CA PRO A 53 -25.08 -31.25 -0.25
C PRO A 53 -24.19 -30.12 0.26
N ARG A 54 -24.60 -28.89 -0.06
CA ARG A 54 -23.98 -27.64 0.44
C ARG A 54 -24.78 -27.11 1.61
N ASN A 55 -24.12 -26.89 2.74
CA ASN A 55 -24.76 -26.35 3.95
C ASN A 55 -24.27 -24.91 4.21
N PRO A 56 -25.13 -23.97 4.59
CA PRO A 56 -24.71 -22.61 4.92
C PRO A 56 -23.85 -22.60 6.18
N VAL A 57 -22.82 -21.75 6.21
CA VAL A 57 -21.98 -21.55 7.40
C VAL A 57 -22.70 -20.64 8.40
N ARG A 58 -22.60 -20.95 9.69
CA ARG A 58 -23.00 -20.04 10.78
C ARG A 58 -21.76 -19.30 11.28
N ILE A 59 -21.79 -17.98 11.16
CA ILE A 59 -20.69 -17.11 11.58
C ILE A 59 -21.14 -16.21 12.74
N VAL A 60 -20.19 -15.84 13.59
CA VAL A 60 -20.35 -14.79 14.59
C VAL A 60 -19.18 -13.83 14.42
N ALA A 61 -19.47 -12.60 14.02
CA ALA A 61 -18.49 -11.53 13.91
C ALA A 61 -18.53 -10.67 15.18
N VAL A 62 -17.38 -10.48 15.82
CA VAL A 62 -17.23 -9.56 16.95
C VAL A 62 -16.56 -8.30 16.43
N VAL A 63 -17.26 -7.17 16.51
CA VAL A 63 -16.81 -5.87 15.99
C VAL A 63 -16.89 -4.80 17.07
N GLY A 64 -16.05 -3.76 16.94
CA GLY A 64 -16.14 -2.59 17.81
C GLY A 64 -17.42 -1.79 17.57
N ILE A 65 -18.00 -1.21 18.63
CA ILE A 65 -19.26 -0.47 18.57
C ILE A 65 -19.25 0.67 17.53
N GLY A 66 -18.09 1.30 17.31
CA GLY A 66 -17.94 2.39 16.34
C GLY A 66 -18.11 1.95 14.88
N HIS A 67 -17.95 0.66 14.57
CA HIS A 67 -18.05 0.13 13.20
C HIS A 67 -19.45 -0.40 12.87
N VAL A 68 -20.29 -0.63 13.87
CA VAL A 68 -21.64 -1.20 13.68
C VAL A 68 -22.50 -0.35 12.73
N PRO A 69 -22.55 1.00 12.84
CA PRO A 69 -23.34 1.82 11.92
C PRO A 69 -22.83 1.74 10.48
N GLY A 70 -21.51 1.81 10.27
CA GLY A 70 -20.89 1.72 8.95
C GLY A 70 -21.12 0.36 8.31
N ILE A 71 -20.96 -0.73 9.06
CA ILE A 71 -21.24 -2.08 8.59
C ILE A 71 -22.70 -2.23 8.17
N THR A 72 -23.63 -1.72 8.97
CA THR A 72 -25.07 -1.81 8.66
C THR A 72 -25.42 -1.01 7.41
N GLN A 73 -24.80 0.16 7.22
CA GLN A 73 -25.02 1.01 6.06
C GLN A 73 -24.47 0.41 4.76
N LEU A 74 -23.30 -0.24 4.84
CA LEU A 74 -22.60 -0.83 3.70
C LEU A 74 -23.04 -2.27 3.39
N TRP A 75 -23.88 -2.87 4.24
CA TRP A 75 -24.25 -4.27 4.12
C TRP A 75 -24.97 -4.56 2.80
N GLY A 76 -24.42 -5.48 2.00
CA GLY A 76 -25.00 -5.88 0.73
C GLY A 76 -24.68 -4.95 -0.45
N SER A 77 -24.02 -3.81 -0.22
CA SER A 77 -23.59 -2.90 -1.29
C SER A 77 -22.13 -3.04 -1.68
N VAL A 78 -21.28 -3.59 -0.81
CA VAL A 78 -19.83 -3.69 -1.05
C VAL A 78 -19.50 -4.89 -1.93
N THR A 79 -18.72 -4.67 -2.98
CA THR A 79 -18.21 -5.72 -3.86
C THR A 79 -16.69 -5.87 -3.75
N ARG A 80 -16.12 -6.85 -4.45
CA ARG A 80 -14.68 -7.08 -4.45
C ARG A 80 -13.92 -5.92 -5.09
N GLU A 81 -14.51 -5.32 -6.11
CA GLU A 81 -13.93 -4.22 -6.88
C GLU A 81 -13.71 -2.96 -6.01
N ASP A 82 -14.54 -2.77 -4.98
CA ASP A 82 -14.39 -1.66 -4.02
C ASP A 82 -13.19 -1.87 -3.07
N ILE A 83 -12.75 -3.12 -2.88
CA ILE A 83 -11.77 -3.51 -1.87
C ILE A 83 -10.36 -3.57 -2.44
N GLU A 84 -10.21 -3.96 -3.70
CA GLU A 84 -8.90 -4.07 -4.35
C GLU A 84 -8.07 -2.78 -4.28
N PRO A 85 -8.65 -1.57 -4.46
CA PRO A 85 -7.89 -0.33 -4.34
C PRO A 85 -7.33 -0.06 -2.94
N ILE A 86 -8.07 -0.41 -1.88
CA ILE A 86 -7.67 -0.12 -0.49
C ILE A 86 -6.67 -1.13 0.07
N LEU A 87 -6.48 -2.27 -0.59
CA LEU A 87 -5.49 -3.29 -0.22
C LEU A 87 -4.09 -3.00 -0.76
N VAL A 88 -3.95 -2.01 -1.65
CA VAL A 88 -2.69 -1.69 -2.32
C VAL A 88 -2.09 -0.42 -1.73
N ILE A 89 -0.87 -0.52 -1.24
CA ILE A 89 -0.10 0.67 -0.82
C ILE A 89 0.36 1.39 -2.10
N PRO A 90 0.00 2.66 -2.30
CA PRO A 90 0.38 3.39 -3.51
C PRO A 90 1.90 3.53 -3.60
N PRO A 91 2.48 3.44 -4.81
CA PRO A 91 3.92 3.60 -4.98
C PRO A 91 4.36 5.02 -4.56
N PRO A 92 5.58 5.17 -4.02
CA PRO A 92 6.07 6.47 -3.59
C PRO A 92 6.14 7.46 -4.77
N SER A 93 5.77 8.72 -4.50
CA SER A 93 5.75 9.78 -5.51
C SER A 93 7.07 9.86 -6.28
N LYS A 94 6.97 9.91 -7.62
CA LYS A 94 8.12 10.08 -8.52
C LYS A 94 8.86 11.39 -8.24
N THR A 95 8.16 12.46 -7.90
CA THR A 95 8.74 13.75 -7.52
C THR A 95 9.62 13.63 -6.28
N GLY A 96 9.17 12.88 -5.26
CA GLY A 96 9.97 12.61 -4.07
C GLY A 96 11.27 11.85 -4.40
N GLN A 97 11.20 10.90 -5.34
CA GLN A 97 12.40 10.19 -5.82
C GLN A 97 13.36 11.14 -6.55
N VAL A 98 12.85 12.01 -7.43
CA VAL A 98 13.66 13.00 -8.15
C VAL A 98 14.33 13.96 -7.19
N ILE A 99 13.60 14.52 -6.23
CA ILE A 99 14.14 15.43 -5.21
C ILE A 99 15.23 14.75 -4.39
N LYS A 100 15.00 13.50 -3.97
CA LYS A 100 15.99 12.70 -3.23
C LYS A 100 17.30 12.53 -4.01
N TRP A 101 17.21 12.24 -5.31
CA TRP A 101 18.39 12.12 -6.16
C TRP A 101 19.08 13.46 -6.43
N ALA A 102 18.30 14.51 -6.69
CA ALA A 102 18.81 15.86 -6.87
C ALA A 102 19.60 16.33 -5.64
N PHE A 103 19.09 16.10 -4.44
CA PHE A 103 19.78 16.41 -3.19
C PHE A 103 21.11 15.66 -3.04
N LYS A 104 21.12 14.35 -3.32
CA LYS A 104 22.35 13.53 -3.28
C LYS A 104 23.40 14.00 -4.28
N ILE A 105 23.00 14.28 -5.52
CA ILE A 105 23.89 14.77 -6.58
C ILE A 105 24.41 16.16 -6.23
N SER A 106 23.56 17.04 -5.70
CA SER A 106 23.95 18.37 -5.25
C SER A 106 25.02 18.30 -4.16
N LEU A 107 24.82 17.49 -3.12
CA LEU A 107 25.77 17.32 -2.03
C LEU A 107 27.11 16.76 -2.52
N LEU A 108 27.08 15.75 -3.41
CA LEU A 108 28.28 15.20 -4.03
C LEU A 108 29.03 16.26 -4.84
N SER A 109 28.31 17.06 -5.63
CA SER A 109 28.88 18.11 -6.47
C SER A 109 29.55 19.20 -5.62
N LEU A 110 28.91 19.62 -4.53
CA LEU A 110 29.45 20.58 -3.56
C LEU A 110 30.72 20.05 -2.90
N THR A 111 30.73 18.76 -2.53
CA THR A 111 31.88 18.10 -1.90
C THR A 111 33.07 18.05 -2.86
N VAL A 112 32.85 17.61 -4.11
CA VAL A 112 33.90 17.58 -5.14
C VAL A 112 34.42 18.99 -5.42
N TRP A 113 33.52 19.96 -5.57
CA TRP A 113 33.89 21.36 -5.79
C TRP A 113 34.73 21.92 -4.63
N GLY A 114 34.34 21.66 -3.39
CA GLY A 114 35.09 22.06 -2.19
C GLY A 114 36.51 21.48 -2.16
N ILE A 115 36.66 20.18 -2.45
CA ILE A 115 37.98 19.51 -2.50
C ILE A 115 38.86 20.14 -3.58
N VAL A 116 38.32 20.37 -4.78
CA VAL A 116 39.05 20.99 -5.90
C VAL A 116 39.48 22.41 -5.53
N ARG A 117 38.63 23.17 -4.84
CA ARG A 117 38.87 24.58 -4.52
C ARG A 117 39.87 24.79 -3.37
N VAL A 118 39.84 23.93 -2.35
CA VAL A 118 40.71 24.00 -1.16
C VAL A 118 42.07 23.33 -1.39
N THR A 119 42.10 22.23 -2.16
CA THR A 119 43.33 21.47 -2.44
C THR A 119 43.56 21.28 -3.94
N PRO A 120 44.08 22.30 -4.66
CA PRO A 120 44.22 22.27 -6.12
C PRO A 120 45.23 21.22 -6.63
N LYS A 121 46.12 20.68 -5.77
CA LYS A 121 47.00 19.56 -6.13
C LYS A 121 46.23 18.23 -6.23
N ILE A 122 45.31 17.97 -5.29
CA ILE A 122 44.47 16.75 -5.26
C ILE A 122 43.33 16.88 -6.29
N GLY A 123 42.74 18.06 -6.44
CA GLY A 123 41.70 18.33 -7.44
C GLY A 123 42.15 18.06 -8.88
N ARG A 124 43.42 18.35 -9.21
CA ARG A 124 44.02 18.00 -10.51
C ARG A 124 44.11 16.48 -10.73
N GLY A 125 44.36 15.69 -9.69
CA GLY A 125 44.34 14.22 -9.74
C GLY A 125 42.95 13.65 -9.97
N VAL A 126 41.92 14.21 -9.30
CA VAL A 126 40.51 13.82 -9.50
C VAL A 126 40.04 14.15 -10.92
N LEU A 127 40.33 15.35 -11.43
CA LEU A 127 40.00 15.76 -12.80
C LEU A 127 40.70 14.87 -13.85
N HIS A 128 41.96 14.49 -13.60
CA HIS A 128 42.68 13.56 -14.48
C HIS A 128 42.05 12.16 -14.45
N ALA A 129 41.69 11.62 -13.27
CA ALA A 129 41.04 10.33 -13.14
C ALA A 129 39.67 10.26 -13.84
N VAL A 130 38.82 11.29 -13.66
CA VAL A 130 37.51 11.40 -14.35
C VAL A 130 37.67 11.49 -15.87
N LYS A 131 38.71 12.17 -16.36
CA LYS A 131 39.01 12.29 -17.80
C LYS A 131 39.58 11.00 -18.41
N VAL A 132 40.20 10.14 -17.61
CA VAL A 132 40.81 8.86 -18.04
C VAL A 132 39.85 7.67 -17.90
N LEU A 133 38.90 7.72 -16.97
CA LEU A 133 37.85 6.71 -16.79
C LEU A 133 37.11 6.26 -18.08
N PRO A 134 36.67 7.15 -18.99
CA PRO A 134 36.00 6.73 -20.23
C PRO A 134 36.94 6.03 -21.23
N LYS A 135 38.28 6.13 -21.08
CA LYS A 135 39.24 5.46 -21.97
C LYS A 135 39.54 4.01 -21.56
N ILE A 136 39.22 3.61 -20.33
CA ILE A 136 39.54 2.27 -19.80
C ILE A 136 38.38 1.29 -20.05
N VAL A 137 37.14 1.77 -20.15
CA VAL A 137 35.93 0.94 -20.35
C VAL A 137 35.68 0.58 -21.83
N SER A 138 36.47 1.13 -22.75
CA SER A 138 36.34 0.92 -24.21
C SER A 138 37.37 -0.06 -24.82
N LYS A 139 38.02 -0.91 -24.00
CA LYS A 139 38.96 -1.93 -24.48
C LYS A 139 38.53 -3.33 -24.08
#